data_AF-A0A7Y4UMF6-F1
#
_entry.id   AF-A0A7Y4UMF6-F1
#
_cell.length_a   1.000
_cell.length_b   1.000
_cell.length_c   1.000
_cell.angle_alpha   90.00
_cell.angle_beta   90.00
_cell.angle_gamma   90.00
#
_symmetry.space_group_name_H-M   'P 1'
#
loop_
_entity.id
_entity.type
_entity.pdbx_description
1 polymer ?
#
loop_
_entity_poly.entity_id
_entity_poly.type
_entity_poly.pdbx_seq_one_letter_code
_entity_poly.pdbx_strand_id
1 'polypeptide(L)' 'MKHQDQKIQKTLTELNDMLCSWERDTGRQSVLVLREQGGFEHRSMSGKPIESDAGLTDAMMFDAILD' A
#
# COMPACT_ATOMS: atom_id res chain seq x y z
N MET A 1 -10.10 -2.72 -4.53
CA MET A 1 -11.37 -1.95 -4.55
C MET A 1 -11.09 -0.52 -4.09
N LYS A 2 -11.78 0.51 -4.61
CA LYS A 2 -11.61 1.89 -4.13
C LYS A 2 -12.53 2.16 -2.94
N HIS A 3 -12.05 2.87 -1.93
CA HIS A 3 -12.86 3.25 -0.76
C HIS A 3 -14.00 4.19 -1.18
N GLN A 4 -15.19 4.10 -0.60
CA GLN A 4 -16.33 4.95 -1.02
C GLN A 4 -16.15 6.43 -0.64
N ASP A 5 -15.52 6.69 0.51
CA ASP A 5 -15.14 8.03 0.94
C ASP A 5 -13.95 8.57 0.13
N GLN A 6 -14.16 9.67 -0.58
CA GLN A 6 -13.15 10.35 -1.38
C GLN A 6 -12.00 10.94 -0.55
N LYS A 7 -12.26 11.33 0.71
CA LYS A 7 -11.23 11.83 1.62
C LYS A 7 -10.24 10.71 1.93
N ILE A 8 -10.74 9.51 2.21
CA ILE A 8 -9.89 8.33 2.46
C ILE A 8 -9.07 8.01 1.21
N GLN A 9 -9.67 8.03 0.01
CA GLN A 9 -8.92 7.83 -1.23
C GLN A 9 -7.77 8.84 -1.38
N LYS A 10 -8.05 10.14 -1.15
CA LYS A 10 -7.04 11.19 -1.25
C LYS A 10 -5.92 10.99 -0.24
N THR A 11 -6.24 10.70 1.02
CA THR A 11 -5.24 10.44 2.07
C THR A 11 -4.38 9.23 1.75
N LEU A 12 -4.95 8.15 1.18
CA LEU A 12 -4.18 6.99 0.75
C LEU A 12 -3.20 7.33 -0.38
N THR A 13 -3.61 8.14 -1.35
CA THR A 13 -2.72 8.63 -2.42
C THR A 13 -1.56 9.44 -1.83
N GLU A 14 -1.86 10.42 -0.97
CA GLU A 14 -0.84 11.27 -0.33
C GLU A 14 0.16 10.44 0.51
N LEU A 15 -0.34 9.44 1.25
CA LEU A 15 0.52 8.53 2.01
C LEU A 15 1.44 7.71 1.11
N ASN A 16 0.92 7.18 0.00
CA ASN A 16 1.70 6.44 -0.99
C ASN A 16 2.79 7.30 -1.64
N ASP A 17 2.49 8.56 -1.96
CA ASP A 17 3.46 9.50 -2.50
C ASP A 17 4.59 9.80 -1.50
N MET A 18 4.23 9.98 -0.21
CA MET A 18 5.22 10.18 0.86
C MET A 18 6.11 8.95 1.06
N LEU A 19 5.53 7.74 1.06
CA LEU A 19 6.29 6.49 1.15
C LEU A 19 7.25 6.35 -0.04
N CYS A 20 6.77 6.58 -1.27
CA CYS A 20 7.62 6.61 -2.47
C CYS A 20 8.80 7.58 -2.33
N SER A 21 8.58 8.77 -1.75
CA SER A 21 9.67 9.73 -1.54
C SER A 21 10.68 9.25 -0.53
N TRP A 22 10.21 8.79 0.63
CA TRP A 22 11.06 8.28 1.70
C TRP A 22 11.90 7.08 1.24
N GLU A 23 11.34 6.18 0.45
CA GLU A 23 12.05 5.03 -0.13
C GLU A 23 13.18 5.47 -1.06
N ARG A 24 12.93 6.45 -1.93
CA ARG A 24 13.97 7.04 -2.78
C ARG A 24 15.09 7.69 -1.97
N ASP A 25 14.74 8.39 -0.89
CA ASP A 25 15.70 9.12 -0.07
C ASP A 25 16.56 8.20 0.79
N THR A 26 16.03 7.04 1.18
CA THR A 26 16.69 6.12 2.12
C THR A 26 17.24 4.85 1.49
N GLY A 27 16.87 4.55 0.24
CA GLY A 27 17.17 3.27 -0.42
C GLY A 27 16.44 2.08 0.20
N ARG A 28 15.42 2.33 1.03
CA ARG A 28 14.60 1.30 1.68
C ARG A 28 13.33 1.02 0.88
N GLN A 29 12.65 -0.06 1.23
CA GLN A 29 11.33 -0.40 0.71
C GLN A 29 10.33 -0.47 1.86
N SER A 30 9.06 -0.22 1.55
CA SER A 30 7.95 -0.32 2.49
C SER A 30 6.77 -1.09 1.90
N VAL A 31 6.02 -1.70 2.81
CA VAL A 31 4.74 -2.35 2.57
C VAL A 31 3.72 -1.66 3.46
N LEU A 32 2.62 -1.19 2.87
CA LEU A 32 1.47 -0.64 3.58
C LEU A 32 0.29 -1.57 3.39
N VAL A 33 -0.27 -2.06 4.50
CA VAL A 33 -1.49 -2.85 4.52
C VAL A 33 -2.47 -2.18 5.47
N LEU A 34 -3.63 -1.79 4.95
CA LEU A 34 -4.74 -1.22 5.72
C LEU A 34 -5.98 -2.08 5.52
N ARG A 35 -6.63 -2.43 6.63
CA ARG A 35 -7.86 -3.23 6.65
C ARG A 35 -8.91 -2.53 7.49
N GLU A 36 -10.11 -2.43 6.94
CA GLU A 36 -11.27 -1.86 7.63
C GLU A 36 -12.26 -2.98 8.02
N GLN A 37 -12.87 -2.86 9.19
CA GLN A 37 -14.05 -3.66 9.51
C GLN A 37 -15.20 -3.23 8.59
N GLY A 38 -15.53 -4.08 7.61
CA GLY A 38 -16.44 -3.73 6.52
C GLY A 38 -15.97 -4.20 5.15
N GLY A 39 -14.73 -4.71 5.06
CA GLY A 39 -14.22 -5.41 3.88
C GLY A 39 -13.40 -4.54 2.92
N PHE A 40 -13.15 -3.27 3.26
CA PHE A 40 -12.16 -2.49 2.54
C PHE A 40 -10.74 -2.93 2.94
N GLU A 41 -9.93 -3.21 1.93
CA GLU A 41 -8.50 -3.47 2.08
C GLU A 41 -7.73 -2.60 1.08
N HIS A 42 -6.69 -1.93 1.57
CA HIS A 42 -5.71 -1.22 0.76
C HIS A 42 -4.33 -1.85 0.99
N ARG A 43 -3.67 -2.21 -0.10
CA ARG A 43 -2.29 -2.71 -0.10
C ARG A 43 -1.45 -1.81 -0.99
N SER A 44 -0.23 -1.49 -0.58
CA SER A 44 0.78 -0.91 -1.45
C SER A 44 2.17 -1.44 -1.12
N MET A 45 3.01 -1.53 -2.14
CA MET A 45 4.42 -1.91 -2.04
C MET A 45 5.24 -0.90 -2.81
N SER A 46 6.33 -0.44 -2.23
CA SER A 46 7.15 0.64 -2.81
C SER A 46 6.33 1.90 -3.13
N GLY A 47 5.42 2.25 -2.22
CA GLY A 47 4.43 3.32 -2.37
C GLY A 47 3.48 3.19 -3.57
N LYS A 48 3.41 2.03 -4.24
CA LYS A 48 2.47 1.78 -5.35
C LYS A 48 1.28 0.95 -4.87
N PRO A 49 0.04 1.42 -5.05
CA PRO A 49 -1.16 0.62 -4.77
C PRO A 49 -1.12 -0.71 -5.54
N ILE A 50 -1.45 -1.79 -4.84
CA ILE A 50 -1.63 -3.12 -5.42
C ILE A 50 -3.12 -3.39 -5.53
N GLU A 51 -3.55 -3.91 -6.68
CA GLU A 51 -4.94 -4.31 -6.87
C GLU A 51 -5.27 -5.53 -6.00
N SER A 52 -6.43 -5.49 -5.34
CA SER A 52 -6.85 -6.48 -4.35
C SER A 52 -7.08 -7.88 -4.91
N ASP A 53 -7.22 -8.02 -6.22
CA ASP A 53 -7.40 -9.27 -6.98
C ASP A 53 -6.09 -9.84 -7.54
N ALA A 54 -4.95 -9.18 -7.29
CA ALA A 54 -3.64 -9.63 -7.77
C ALA A 54 -3.15 -10.95 -7.13
N GLY A 55 -3.94 -11.57 -6.24
CA GLY A 55 -3.57 -12.82 -5.56
C GLY A 55 -2.37 -12.70 -4.61
N LEU A 56 -1.91 -11.48 -4.35
CA LEU A 56 -0.77 -11.20 -3.48
C LEU A 56 -1.21 -11.24 -2.02
N THR A 57 -0.59 -12.13 -1.26
CA THR A 57 -0.74 -12.20 0.20
C THR A 57 0.23 -11.24 0.88
N ASP A 58 -0.09 -10.83 2.11
CA ASP A 58 0.82 -9.99 2.91
C ASP A 58 2.20 -10.64 3.04
N ALA A 59 2.25 -11.96 3.28
CA ALA A 59 3.51 -12.70 3.38
C ALA A 59 4.37 -12.56 2.12
N MET A 60 3.77 -12.72 0.93
CA MET A 60 4.47 -12.54 -0.34
C MET A 60 4.98 -11.11 -0.53
N MET A 61 4.26 -10.10 -0.01
CA MET A 61 4.72 -8.71 -0.06
C MET A 61 5.89 -8.45 0.88
N PHE A 62 5.89 -9.06 2.07
CA PHE A 62 6.99 -8.94 3.02
C PHE A 62 8.24 -9.70 2.54
N ASP A 63 8.09 -10.88 1.97
CA ASP A 63 9.21 -11.63 1.39
C ASP A 63 9.87 -10.82 0.25
N ALA A 64 9.08 -10.17 -0.61
CA ALA A 64 9.57 -9.38 -1.73
C ALA A 64 10.45 -8.16 -1.35
N ILE A 65 10.40 -7.68 -0.09
CA ILE A 65 11.22 -6.57 0.40
C ILE A 65 12.41 -7.01 1.27
N LEU A 66 12.52 -8.32 1.55
CA LEU A 66 13.58 -8.91 2.37
C LEU A 66 14.69 -9.58 1.52
N ASP A 67 14.42 -9.81 0.23
CA ASP A 67 15.40 -10.26 -0.79
C ASP A 67 16.24 -9.09 -1.35
#